data_AF-A0A4Q0HW82-F1
#
_entry.id   AF-A0A4Q0HW82-F1
#
_cell.length_a   1.000
_cell.length_b   1.000
_cell.length_c   1.000
_cell.angle_alpha   90.00
_cell.angle_beta   90.00
_cell.angle_gamma   90.00
#
_symmetry.space_group_name_H-M   'P 1'
#
loop_
_entity.id
_entity.type
_entity.pdbx_description
1 polymer ?
#
loop_
_entity_poly.entity_id
_entity_poly.type
_entity_poly.pdbx_seq_one_letter_code
_entity_poly.pdbx_strand_id
1 'polypeptide(L)'
;MKRFVAAAALAGWVGLAIQQYLILYSRWASGASLLGGLISFFSFFTVLTNTLVVVVLSYSLVKRDSAAKRFFLAPRISSAIAASIVVVSLAYNLLLRHLWSPQGFQFIADELLHDVMPLLFVVYWWRCVPKGTLRLKHIAGWVIYPLVYFGYVLLRGHMLGQYQYPFMDVDSLGYPQVFVNAGGILAGFIVIGLVIVGLDKRLKSPSI
;
A
#
# COMPACT_ATOMS: atom_id res chain seq x y z
N MET A 1 5.90 -23.16 0.33
CA MET A 1 5.83 -21.75 -0.11
C MET A 1 4.63 -21.43 -1.01
N LYS A 2 4.37 -22.19 -2.10
CA LYS A 2 3.24 -21.88 -3.02
C LYS A 2 1.87 -21.78 -2.34
N ARG A 3 1.55 -22.69 -1.40
CA ARG A 3 0.28 -22.64 -0.64
C ARG A 3 0.13 -21.36 0.19
N PHE A 4 1.20 -20.92 0.84
CA PHE A 4 1.22 -19.65 1.59
C PHE A 4 0.95 -18.46 0.66
N VAL A 5 1.62 -18.40 -0.50
CA VAL A 5 1.41 -17.29 -1.44
C VAL A 5 0.01 -17.29 -2.05
N ALA A 6 -0.55 -18.48 -2.31
CA ALA A 6 -1.94 -18.60 -2.76
C ALA A 6 -2.93 -18.11 -1.70
N ALA A 7 -2.75 -18.51 -0.43
CA ALA A 7 -3.56 -18.03 0.67
C ALA A 7 -3.44 -16.51 0.86
N ALA A 8 -2.23 -15.96 0.78
CA ALA A 8 -2.00 -14.52 0.89
C ALA A 8 -2.61 -13.73 -0.27
N ALA A 9 -2.49 -14.23 -1.51
CA ALA A 9 -3.14 -13.61 -2.67
C ALA A 9 -4.67 -13.62 -2.52
N LEU A 10 -5.23 -14.76 -2.11
CA LEU A 10 -6.67 -14.90 -1.88
C LEU A 10 -7.15 -13.95 -0.77
N ALA A 11 -6.45 -13.90 0.35
CA ALA A 11 -6.74 -13.01 1.46
C ALA A 11 -6.80 -11.54 1.00
N GLY A 12 -5.78 -11.09 0.25
CA GLY A 12 -5.77 -9.71 -0.25
C GLY A 12 -6.87 -9.42 -1.27
N TRP A 13 -7.17 -10.36 -2.18
CA TRP A 13 -8.29 -10.21 -3.11
C TRP A 13 -9.64 -10.15 -2.39
N VAL A 14 -9.83 -10.97 -1.35
CA VAL A 14 -11.04 -10.94 -0.51
C VAL A 14 -11.14 -9.61 0.23
N GLY A 15 -10.06 -9.12 0.85
CA GLY A 15 -10.06 -7.82 1.54
C GLY A 15 -10.42 -6.66 0.60
N LEU A 16 -9.82 -6.62 -0.58
CA LEU A 16 -10.13 -5.61 -1.60
C LEU A 16 -11.58 -5.71 -2.10
N ALA A 17 -12.10 -6.92 -2.29
CA ALA A 17 -13.48 -7.14 -2.72
C ALA A 17 -14.49 -6.71 -1.66
N ILE A 18 -14.26 -7.06 -0.39
CA ILE A 18 -15.11 -6.61 0.73
C ILE A 18 -15.08 -5.08 0.81
N GLN A 19 -13.89 -4.46 0.79
CA GLN A 19 -13.76 -3.01 0.87
C GLN A 19 -14.47 -2.31 -0.31
N GLN A 20 -14.34 -2.84 -1.54
CA GLN A 20 -15.03 -2.30 -2.70
C GLN A 20 -16.55 -2.43 -2.56
N TYR A 21 -17.04 -3.60 -2.15
CA TYR A 21 -18.46 -3.85 -1.93
C TYR A 21 -19.05 -2.87 -0.91
N LEU A 22 -18.38 -2.66 0.22
CA LEU A 22 -18.84 -1.74 1.27
C LEU A 22 -18.93 -0.29 0.79
N ILE A 23 -17.94 0.18 0.02
CA ILE A 23 -17.98 1.54 -0.57
C ILE A 23 -19.11 1.67 -1.58
N LEU A 24 -19.28 0.71 -2.48
CA LEU A 24 -20.33 0.74 -3.49
C LEU A 24 -21.72 0.64 -2.86
N TYR A 25 -21.90 -0.22 -1.86
CA TYR A 25 -23.14 -0.36 -1.12
C TYR A 25 -23.51 0.93 -0.39
N SER A 26 -22.54 1.56 0.31
CA SER A 26 -22.75 2.84 0.98
C SER A 26 -23.17 3.94 0.00
N ARG A 27 -22.48 4.04 -1.16
CA ARG A 27 -22.83 4.99 -2.22
C ARG A 27 -24.23 4.74 -2.78
N TRP A 28 -24.54 3.49 -3.10
CA TRP A 28 -25.86 3.08 -3.56
C TRP A 28 -26.97 3.45 -2.57
N ALA A 29 -26.79 3.09 -1.29
CA ALA A 29 -27.75 3.37 -0.23
C ALA A 29 -27.98 4.88 -0.01
N SER A 30 -26.94 5.69 -0.24
CA SER A 30 -27.03 7.16 -0.20
C SER A 30 -27.57 7.81 -1.48
N GLY A 31 -27.94 7.03 -2.50
CA GLY A 31 -28.37 7.55 -3.81
C GLY A 31 -27.25 8.21 -4.62
N ALA A 32 -25.98 8.01 -4.23
CA ALA A 32 -24.82 8.60 -4.87
C ALA A 32 -24.33 7.75 -6.06
N SER A 33 -23.55 8.38 -6.95
CA SER A 33 -22.98 7.71 -8.13
C SER A 33 -22.04 6.55 -7.74
N LEU A 34 -22.30 5.37 -8.31
CA LEU A 34 -21.42 4.19 -8.20
C LEU A 34 -20.05 4.43 -8.84
N LEU A 35 -20.00 5.21 -9.94
CA LEU A 35 -18.73 5.59 -10.56
C LEU A 35 -17.90 6.45 -9.60
N GLY A 36 -18.56 7.37 -8.88
CA GLY A 36 -17.92 8.12 -7.79
C GLY A 36 -17.43 7.22 -6.65
N GLY A 37 -18.14 6.13 -6.37
CA GLY A 37 -17.69 5.07 -5.45
C GLY A 37 -16.41 4.37 -5.90
N LEU A 38 -16.31 3.98 -7.18
CA LEU A 38 -15.10 3.40 -7.75
C LEU A 38 -13.91 4.37 -7.70
N ILE A 39 -14.13 5.63 -8.06
CA ILE A 39 -13.10 6.68 -7.94
C ILE A 39 -12.65 6.79 -6.49
N SER A 40 -13.59 6.85 -5.54
CA SER A 40 -13.29 6.92 -4.11
C SER A 40 -12.49 5.72 -3.62
N PHE A 41 -12.80 4.51 -4.08
CA PHE A 41 -12.07 3.28 -3.73
C PHE A 41 -10.61 3.36 -4.19
N PHE A 42 -10.36 3.75 -5.43
CA PHE A 42 -8.99 3.90 -5.96
C PHE A 42 -8.27 5.17 -5.48
N SER A 43 -8.96 6.09 -4.81
CA SER A 43 -8.34 7.26 -4.19
C SER A 43 -7.54 6.93 -2.92
N PHE A 44 -7.70 5.74 -2.32
CA PHE A 44 -6.98 5.37 -1.10
C PHE A 44 -5.60 4.75 -1.39
N PHE A 45 -4.56 5.23 -0.71
CA PHE A 45 -3.21 4.67 -0.80
C PHE A 45 -3.16 3.19 -0.39
N THR A 46 -3.92 2.85 0.66
CA THR A 46 -4.10 1.47 1.14
C THR A 46 -4.59 0.55 0.03
N VAL A 47 -5.61 0.97 -0.73
CA VAL A 47 -6.21 0.17 -1.81
C VAL A 47 -5.24 0.01 -2.96
N LEU A 48 -4.59 1.09 -3.41
CA LEU A 48 -3.60 1.03 -4.48
C LEU A 48 -2.44 0.11 -4.10
N THR A 49 -1.91 0.25 -2.88
CA THR A 49 -0.77 -0.54 -2.42
C THR A 49 -1.13 -2.02 -2.23
N ASN A 50 -2.29 -2.32 -1.63
CA ASN A 50 -2.75 -3.70 -1.50
C ASN A 50 -3.04 -4.32 -2.88
N THR A 51 -3.53 -3.55 -3.85
CA THR A 51 -3.69 -4.00 -5.24
C THR A 51 -2.34 -4.41 -5.84
N LEU A 52 -1.29 -3.60 -5.66
CA LEU A 52 0.07 -3.96 -6.09
C LEU A 52 0.58 -5.23 -5.40
N VAL A 53 0.34 -5.37 -4.10
CA VAL A 53 0.69 -6.57 -3.32
C VAL A 53 0.03 -7.82 -3.90
N VAL A 54 -1.29 -7.82 -4.10
CA VAL A 54 -1.99 -9.00 -4.62
C VAL A 54 -1.59 -9.32 -6.05
N VAL A 55 -1.26 -8.31 -6.87
CA VAL A 55 -0.74 -8.50 -8.22
C VAL A 55 0.62 -9.23 -8.19
N VAL A 56 1.55 -8.80 -7.33
CA VAL A 56 2.85 -9.47 -7.15
C VAL A 56 2.66 -10.92 -6.68
N LEU A 57 1.82 -11.13 -5.66
CA LEU A 57 1.55 -12.48 -5.14
C LEU A 57 0.90 -13.36 -6.22
N SER A 58 -0.05 -12.84 -6.98
CA SER A 58 -0.71 -13.56 -8.09
C SER A 58 0.29 -13.94 -9.18
N TYR A 59 1.14 -13.00 -9.62
CA TYR A 59 2.17 -13.29 -10.64
C TYR A 59 3.19 -14.33 -10.18
N SER A 60 3.46 -14.43 -8.88
CA SER A 60 4.34 -15.46 -8.34
C SER A 60 3.77 -16.89 -8.43
N LEU A 61 2.44 -17.02 -8.58
CA LEU A 61 1.74 -18.30 -8.75
C LEU A 61 1.60 -18.71 -10.23
N VAL A 62 1.56 -17.73 -11.12
CA VAL A 62 1.41 -17.94 -12.56
C VAL A 62 2.70 -18.54 -13.14
N LYS A 63 2.59 -19.69 -13.84
CA LYS A 63 3.75 -20.34 -14.50
C LYS A 63 4.22 -19.58 -15.73
N ARG A 64 3.30 -19.05 -16.54
CA ARG A 64 3.59 -18.32 -17.79
C ARG A 64 4.51 -17.13 -17.52
N ASP A 65 5.57 -17.02 -18.31
CA ASP A 65 6.44 -15.84 -18.26
C ASP A 65 5.84 -14.69 -19.09
N SER A 66 5.98 -13.46 -18.58
CA SER A 66 5.50 -12.26 -19.26
C SER A 66 6.32 -11.05 -18.82
N ALA A 67 6.37 -10.00 -19.65
CA ALA A 67 7.08 -8.77 -19.30
C ALA A 67 6.55 -8.16 -17.98
N ALA A 68 5.23 -8.17 -17.79
CA ALA A 68 4.59 -7.71 -16.56
C ALA A 68 5.03 -8.53 -15.34
N LYS A 69 5.04 -9.87 -15.45
CA LYS A 69 5.52 -10.75 -14.37
C LYS A 69 6.96 -10.44 -13.98
N ARG A 70 7.86 -10.30 -14.96
CA ARG A 70 9.27 -9.96 -14.71
C ARG A 70 9.42 -8.59 -14.05
N PHE A 71 8.60 -7.62 -14.44
CA PHE A 71 8.57 -6.29 -13.83
C PHE A 71 8.12 -6.33 -12.37
N PHE A 72 6.94 -6.91 -12.09
CA PHE A 72 6.38 -6.95 -10.73
C PHE A 72 7.18 -7.82 -9.77
N LEU A 73 7.78 -8.92 -10.25
CA LEU A 73 8.62 -9.80 -9.43
C LEU A 73 10.07 -9.32 -9.33
N ALA A 74 10.46 -8.24 -10.03
CA ALA A 74 11.80 -7.69 -9.92
C ALA A 74 12.07 -7.26 -8.48
N PRO A 75 13.23 -7.61 -7.87
CA PRO A 75 13.52 -7.28 -6.48
C PRO A 75 13.34 -5.80 -6.15
N ARG A 76 13.71 -4.90 -7.06
CA ARG A 76 13.52 -3.45 -6.90
C ARG A 76 12.05 -3.07 -6.76
N ILE A 77 11.15 -3.68 -7.53
CA ILE A 77 9.72 -3.35 -7.54
C ILE A 77 9.03 -3.98 -6.33
N SER A 78 9.24 -5.27 -6.07
CA SER A 78 8.69 -5.93 -4.89
C SER A 78 9.14 -5.27 -3.59
N SER A 79 10.38 -4.76 -3.52
CA SER A 79 10.87 -4.02 -2.35
C SER A 79 10.26 -2.63 -2.19
N ALA A 80 9.95 -1.95 -3.30
CA ALA A 80 9.21 -0.69 -3.28
C ALA A 80 7.80 -0.88 -2.71
N ILE A 81 7.13 -1.94 -3.17
CA ILE A 81 5.79 -2.32 -2.70
C ILE A 81 5.87 -2.74 -1.21
N ALA A 82 6.94 -3.42 -0.80
CA ALA A 82 7.16 -3.80 0.60
C ALA A 82 7.34 -2.56 1.50
N ALA A 83 8.11 -1.56 1.06
CA ALA A 83 8.22 -0.30 1.78
C ALA A 83 6.86 0.41 1.90
N SER A 84 6.11 0.44 0.80
CA SER A 84 4.80 1.11 0.73
C SER A 84 3.76 0.44 1.63
N ILE A 85 3.69 -0.90 1.64
CA ILE A 85 2.71 -1.62 2.45
C ILE A 85 3.03 -1.54 3.95
N VAL A 86 4.31 -1.46 4.32
CA VAL A 86 4.70 -1.18 5.70
C VAL A 86 4.29 0.23 6.10
N VAL A 87 4.46 1.23 5.22
CA VAL A 87 3.96 2.59 5.49
C VAL A 87 2.45 2.60 5.65
N VAL A 88 1.69 1.87 4.83
CA VAL A 88 0.24 1.73 5.00
C VAL A 88 -0.10 1.22 6.41
N SER A 89 0.54 0.14 6.84
CA SER A 89 0.30 -0.44 8.16
C SER A 89 0.64 0.52 9.29
N LEU A 90 1.81 1.17 9.24
CA LEU A 90 2.24 2.09 10.28
C LEU A 90 1.42 3.38 10.31
N ALA A 91 1.14 3.97 9.15
CA ALA A 91 0.31 5.17 9.08
C ALA A 91 -1.10 4.89 9.62
N TYR A 92 -1.68 3.74 9.28
CA TYR A 92 -2.97 3.34 9.83
C TYR A 92 -2.91 3.18 11.35
N ASN A 93 -2.01 2.34 11.85
CA ASN A 93 -1.92 2.01 13.27
C ASN A 93 -1.58 3.23 14.15
N LEU A 94 -0.72 4.13 13.67
CA LEU A 94 -0.26 5.27 14.46
C LEU A 94 -1.18 6.49 14.32
N LEU A 95 -1.73 6.74 13.12
CA LEU A 95 -2.42 8.00 12.82
C LEU A 95 -3.95 7.85 12.72
N LEU A 96 -4.47 6.66 12.42
CA LEU A 96 -5.89 6.48 12.06
C LEU A 96 -6.65 5.51 12.97
N ARG A 97 -6.00 4.46 13.50
CA ARG A 97 -6.66 3.38 14.24
C ARG A 97 -7.45 3.85 15.46
N HIS A 98 -7.03 4.95 16.10
CA HIS A 98 -7.73 5.53 17.25
C HIS A 98 -8.91 6.45 16.87
N LEU A 99 -9.03 6.83 15.59
CA LEU A 99 -10.08 7.72 15.08
C LEU A 99 -11.28 6.96 14.51
N TRP A 100 -11.13 5.67 14.23
CA TRP A 100 -12.12 4.87 13.53
C TRP A 100 -12.30 3.50 14.19
N SER A 101 -13.54 3.13 14.51
CA SER A 101 -13.89 1.86 15.16
C SER A 101 -14.79 1.03 14.24
N PRO A 102 -14.23 0.33 13.24
CA PRO A 102 -15.03 -0.43 12.29
C PRO A 102 -15.73 -1.61 12.96
N GLN A 103 -16.90 -1.99 12.45
CA GLN A 103 -17.69 -3.11 12.94
C GLN A 103 -18.08 -4.06 11.79
N GLY A 104 -18.36 -5.32 12.11
CA GLY A 104 -18.80 -6.33 11.13
C GLY A 104 -17.81 -6.54 9.98
N PHE A 105 -18.30 -6.54 8.74
CA PHE A 105 -17.45 -6.73 7.55
C PHE A 105 -16.41 -5.62 7.34
N GLN A 106 -16.68 -4.39 7.81
CA GLN A 106 -15.71 -3.30 7.71
C GLN A 106 -14.49 -3.57 8.60
N PHE A 107 -14.68 -4.18 9.78
CA PHE A 107 -13.57 -4.59 10.66
C PHE A 107 -12.70 -5.64 9.97
N ILE A 108 -13.31 -6.64 9.34
CA ILE A 108 -12.60 -7.68 8.62
C ILE A 108 -11.77 -7.08 7.49
N ALA A 109 -12.36 -6.22 6.64
CA ALA A 109 -11.64 -5.59 5.55
C ALA A 109 -10.47 -4.73 6.04
N ASP A 110 -10.69 -4.00 7.13
CA ASP A 110 -9.73 -3.07 7.69
C ASP A 110 -8.51 -3.78 8.28
N GLU A 111 -8.70 -4.76 9.17
CA GLU A 111 -7.63 -5.60 9.73
C GLU A 111 -6.87 -6.36 8.63
N LEU A 112 -7.60 -6.87 7.63
CA LEU A 112 -7.01 -7.63 6.55
C LEU A 112 -6.08 -6.75 5.70
N LEU A 113 -6.50 -5.53 5.35
CA LEU A 113 -5.74 -4.63 4.48
C LEU A 113 -4.64 -3.84 5.22
N HIS A 114 -4.78 -3.58 6.52
CA HIS A 114 -3.85 -2.75 7.29
C HIS A 114 -2.89 -3.53 8.20
N ASP A 115 -3.16 -4.80 8.51
CA ASP A 115 -2.30 -5.58 9.41
C ASP A 115 -1.90 -6.93 8.80
N VAL A 116 -2.87 -7.72 8.34
CA VAL A 116 -2.61 -9.07 7.82
C VAL A 116 -1.84 -9.02 6.50
N MET A 117 -2.31 -8.27 5.50
CA MET A 117 -1.65 -8.19 4.20
C MET A 117 -0.24 -7.60 4.25
N PRO A 118 0.03 -6.51 5.00
CA PRO A 118 1.40 -6.04 5.22
C PRO A 118 2.31 -7.11 5.78
N LEU A 119 1.88 -7.85 6.82
CA LEU A 119 2.67 -8.91 7.42
C LEU A 119 2.93 -10.05 6.43
N LEU A 120 1.91 -10.51 5.73
CA LEU A 120 2.03 -11.56 4.72
C LEU A 120 2.99 -11.16 3.59
N PHE A 121 2.93 -9.91 3.14
CA PHE A 121 3.79 -9.43 2.07
C PHE A 121 5.23 -9.23 2.53
N VAL A 122 5.47 -8.78 3.77
CA VAL A 122 6.83 -8.71 4.35
C VAL A 122 7.42 -10.11 4.47
N VAL A 123 6.64 -11.11 4.90
CA VAL A 123 7.09 -12.52 4.95
C VAL A 123 7.40 -13.05 3.56
N TYR A 124 6.54 -12.76 2.57
CA TYR A 124 6.81 -13.08 1.16
C TYR A 124 8.09 -12.43 0.67
N TRP A 125 8.25 -11.12 0.91
CA TRP A 125 9.42 -10.36 0.51
C TRP A 125 10.68 -10.97 1.11
N TRP A 126 10.67 -11.27 2.42
CA TRP A 126 11.80 -11.86 3.12
C TRP A 126 12.22 -13.20 2.52
N ARG A 127 11.26 -14.09 2.25
CA ARG A 127 11.52 -15.48 1.85
C ARG A 127 11.69 -15.71 0.34
N CYS A 128 10.99 -14.96 -0.50
CA CYS A 128 10.86 -15.26 -1.93
C CYS A 128 11.62 -14.30 -2.85
N VAL A 129 11.85 -13.06 -2.41
CA VAL A 129 12.51 -12.05 -3.26
C VAL A 129 14.03 -12.23 -3.21
N PRO A 130 14.74 -12.35 -4.35
CA PRO A 130 16.20 -12.44 -4.38
C PRO A 130 16.89 -11.27 -3.66
N LYS A 131 17.91 -11.57 -2.85
CA LYS A 131 18.61 -10.58 -2.01
C LYS A 131 19.97 -10.17 -2.57
N GLY A 132 20.45 -8.99 -2.17
CA GLY A 132 21.78 -8.46 -2.50
C GLY A 132 21.84 -7.64 -3.79
N THR A 133 20.68 -7.27 -4.34
CA THR A 133 20.59 -6.49 -5.60
C THR A 133 20.19 -5.03 -5.35
N LEU A 134 19.71 -4.69 -4.15
CA LEU A 134 19.20 -3.37 -3.87
C LEU A 134 20.33 -2.37 -3.57
N ARG A 135 20.14 -1.16 -4.07
CA ARG A 135 21.07 -0.04 -3.91
C ARG A 135 20.30 1.15 -3.34
N LEU A 136 20.99 2.04 -2.62
CA LEU A 136 20.37 3.24 -2.03
C LEU A 136 19.68 4.11 -3.08
N LYS A 137 20.22 4.18 -4.31
CA LYS A 137 19.58 4.89 -5.43
C LYS A 137 18.17 4.38 -5.78
N HIS A 138 17.80 3.16 -5.40
CA HIS A 138 16.45 2.64 -5.63
C HIS A 138 15.43 3.33 -4.73
N ILE A 139 15.82 3.78 -3.53
CA ILE A 139 14.94 4.50 -2.61
C ILE A 139 14.42 5.79 -3.27
N ALA A 140 15.29 6.53 -3.96
CA ALA A 140 14.89 7.72 -4.73
C ALA A 140 13.80 7.40 -5.77
N GLY A 141 13.91 6.25 -6.43
CA GLY A 141 12.87 5.78 -7.36
C GLY A 141 11.60 5.29 -6.66
N TRP A 142 11.70 4.77 -5.44
CA TRP A 142 10.53 4.32 -4.66
C TRP A 142 9.72 5.50 -4.13
N VAL A 143 10.38 6.60 -3.76
CA VAL A 143 9.77 7.84 -3.29
C VAL A 143 8.86 8.49 -4.33
N ILE A 144 9.06 8.22 -5.62
CA ILE A 144 8.18 8.72 -6.69
C ILE A 144 6.73 8.28 -6.45
N TYR A 145 6.50 7.05 -6.00
CA TYR A 145 5.15 6.54 -5.79
C TYR A 145 4.35 7.32 -4.73
N PRO A 146 4.81 7.48 -3.47
CA PRO A 146 4.10 8.29 -2.49
C PRO A 146 4.05 9.78 -2.86
N LEU A 147 5.05 10.33 -3.57
CA LEU A 147 5.00 11.73 -4.02
C LEU A 147 3.91 11.99 -5.06
N VAL A 148 3.79 11.10 -6.05
CA VAL A 148 2.72 11.18 -7.06
C VAL A 148 1.36 11.04 -6.39
N TYR A 149 1.24 10.12 -5.43
CA TYR A 149 0.00 9.96 -4.66
C TYR A 149 -0.32 11.22 -3.83
N PHE A 150 0.66 11.83 -3.17
CA PHE A 150 0.49 13.06 -2.42
C PHE A 150 -0.03 14.20 -3.30
N GLY A 151 0.59 14.41 -4.46
CA GLY A 151 0.11 15.40 -5.43
C GLY A 151 -1.32 15.15 -5.91
N TYR A 152 -1.66 13.87 -6.15
CA TYR A 152 -3.03 13.47 -6.50
C TYR A 152 -4.03 13.79 -5.38
N VAL A 153 -3.70 13.49 -4.11
CA VAL A 153 -4.61 13.78 -2.99
C VAL A 153 -4.83 15.27 -2.80
N LEU A 154 -3.77 16.08 -2.90
CA LEU A 154 -3.91 17.54 -2.83
C LEU A 154 -4.78 18.10 -3.96
N LEU A 155 -4.55 17.66 -5.20
CA LEU A 155 -5.35 18.09 -6.34
C LEU A 155 -6.82 17.69 -6.17
N ARG A 156 -7.07 16.44 -5.77
CA ARG A 156 -8.43 15.94 -5.54
C ARG A 156 -9.12 16.68 -4.40
N GLY A 157 -8.41 16.93 -3.30
CA GLY A 157 -8.92 17.68 -2.16
C GLY A 157 -9.31 19.10 -2.55
N HIS A 158 -8.44 19.79 -3.31
CA HIS A 158 -8.73 21.11 -3.84
C HIS A 158 -9.94 21.13 -4.79
N MET A 159 -10.08 20.13 -5.66
CA MET A 159 -11.20 20.07 -6.62
C MET A 159 -12.54 19.65 -6.02
N LEU A 160 -12.54 18.80 -5.00
CA LEU A 160 -13.76 18.19 -4.44
C LEU A 160 -14.12 18.71 -3.03
N GLY A 161 -13.25 19.51 -2.41
CA GLY A 161 -13.41 19.96 -1.01
C GLY A 161 -13.44 18.79 -0.01
N GLN A 162 -12.81 17.66 -0.36
CA GLN A 162 -12.86 16.43 0.46
C GLN A 162 -11.52 15.71 0.46
N TYR A 163 -10.88 15.68 1.62
CA TYR A 163 -9.65 14.94 1.88
C TYR A 163 -9.96 13.57 2.48
N GLN A 164 -9.23 12.55 2.03
CA GLN A 164 -9.42 11.18 2.50
C GLN A 164 -8.78 10.93 3.87
N TYR A 165 -7.82 11.78 4.25
CA TYR A 165 -7.06 11.63 5.48
C TYR A 165 -7.11 12.94 6.26
N PRO A 166 -7.50 12.90 7.55
CA PRO A 166 -7.53 14.11 8.39
C PRO A 166 -6.17 14.80 8.46
N PHE A 167 -5.07 14.04 8.49
CA PHE A 167 -3.72 14.59 8.51
C PHE A 167 -3.26 15.24 7.20
N MET A 168 -4.04 15.11 6.12
CA MET A 168 -3.83 15.80 4.84
C MET A 168 -4.94 16.81 4.52
N ASP A 169 -5.82 17.10 5.48
CA ASP A 169 -6.89 18.05 5.30
C ASP A 169 -6.35 19.48 5.33
N VAL A 170 -6.22 20.09 4.16
CA VAL A 170 -5.73 21.46 4.02
C VAL A 170 -6.74 22.48 4.52
N ASP A 171 -8.03 22.18 4.44
CA ASP A 171 -9.08 23.12 4.86
C ASP A 171 -9.08 23.24 6.39
N SER A 172 -8.79 22.13 7.09
CA SER A 172 -8.69 22.10 8.55
C SER A 172 -7.31 22.51 9.09
N LEU A 173 -6.21 22.09 8.42
CA LEU A 173 -4.85 22.23 8.97
C LEU A 173 -4.02 23.34 8.30
N GLY A 174 -4.43 23.81 7.12
CA GLY A 174 -3.64 24.69 6.27
C GLY A 174 -2.47 23.98 5.58
N TYR A 175 -1.96 24.60 4.51
CA TYR A 175 -0.84 24.06 3.73
C TYR A 175 0.42 23.77 4.56
N PRO A 176 0.91 24.68 5.43
CA PRO A 176 2.17 24.44 6.15
C PRO A 176 2.15 23.15 6.97
N GLN A 177 1.08 22.89 7.72
CA GLN A 177 0.96 21.70 8.54
C GLN A 177 0.81 20.43 7.68
N VAL A 178 0.06 20.48 6.57
CA VAL A 178 -0.05 19.34 5.65
C VAL A 178 1.30 18.98 5.04
N PHE A 179 2.13 19.95 4.68
CA PHE A 179 3.50 19.70 4.21
C PHE A 179 4.41 19.12 5.29
N VAL A 180 4.27 19.56 6.55
CA VAL A 180 4.99 18.96 7.69
C VAL A 180 4.57 17.50 7.89
N ASN A 181 3.27 17.20 7.90
CA ASN A 181 2.74 15.85 8.05
C ASN A 181 3.22 14.93 6.91
N ALA A 182 3.12 15.41 5.66
CA ALA A 182 3.59 14.70 4.48
C ALA A 182 5.10 14.46 4.52
N GLY A 183 5.87 15.45 4.99
CA GLY A 183 7.31 15.32 5.22
C GLY A 183 7.64 14.23 6.25
N GLY A 184 6.88 14.16 7.35
CA GLY A 184 7.02 13.11 8.36
C GLY A 184 6.75 11.70 7.81
N ILE A 185 5.66 11.54 7.05
CA ILE A 185 5.32 10.25 6.40
C ILE A 185 6.41 9.87 5.38
N LEU A 186 6.88 10.83 4.58
CA LEU A 186 7.94 10.60 3.60
C LEU A 186 9.27 10.23 4.28
N ALA A 187 9.62 10.88 5.38
CA ALA A 187 10.79 10.53 6.17
C ALA A 187 10.66 9.09 6.71
N GLY A 188 9.50 8.73 7.26
CA GLY A 188 9.20 7.35 7.66
C GLY A 188 9.36 6.35 6.52
N PHE A 189 8.83 6.66 5.34
CA PHE A 189 9.00 5.84 4.13
C PHE A 189 10.48 5.66 3.76
N ILE A 190 11.29 6.72 3.80
CA ILE A 190 12.72 6.65 3.53
C ILE A 190 13.43 5.76 4.56
N VAL A 191 13.11 5.90 5.85
CA VAL A 191 13.67 5.05 6.92
C VAL A 191 13.35 3.59 6.67
N ILE A 192 12.10 3.26 6.34
CA ILE A 192 11.70 1.88 5.99
C ILE A 192 12.47 1.40 4.75
N GLY A 193 12.59 2.25 3.73
CA GLY A 193 13.38 1.95 2.53
C GLY A 193 14.85 1.64 2.85
N LEU A 194 15.46 2.41 3.75
CA LEU A 194 16.82 2.18 4.23
C LEU A 194 16.94 0.86 4.98
N VAL A 195 15.98 0.53 5.84
CA VAL A 195 15.91 -0.76 6.54
C VAL A 195 15.83 -1.91 5.54
N ILE A 196 14.94 -1.83 4.55
CA ILE A 196 14.79 -2.85 3.50
C ILE A 196 16.10 -3.04 2.71
N VAL A 197 16.76 -1.95 2.29
CA VAL A 197 18.05 -2.04 1.59
C VAL A 197 19.16 -2.58 2.50
N GLY A 198 19.15 -2.23 3.79
CA GLY A 198 20.09 -2.76 4.78
C GLY A 198 19.93 -4.26 4.99
N LEU A 199 18.68 -4.73 5.15
CA LEU A 199 18.34 -6.15 5.26
C LEU A 199 18.71 -6.91 3.98
N ASP A 200 18.45 -6.35 2.80
CA ASP A 200 18.81 -6.94 1.52
C ASP A 200 20.33 -7.21 1.40
N LYS A 201 21.15 -6.27 1.86
CA LYS A 201 22.61 -6.42 1.86
C LYS A 201 23.10 -7.46 2.87
N ARG A 202 22.50 -7.52 4.06
CA ARG A 202 22.87 -8.49 5.11
C ARG A 202 22.47 -9.93 4.77
N LEU A 203 21.35 -10.08 4.07
CA LEU A 203 20.82 -11.39 3.64
C LEU A 203 21.38 -11.87 2.30
N LYS A 204 22.32 -11.13 1.70
CA LYS A 204 23.00 -11.57 0.49
C LYS A 204 23.71 -12.90 0.80
N SER A 205 23.25 -14.00 0.20
CA SER A 205 24.00 -15.25 0.24
C SER A 205 25.41 -15.01 -0.30
N PRO A 206 26.46 -15.57 0.32
CA PRO A 206 27.81 -15.53 -0.25
C PRO A 206 27.72 -16.05 -1.69
N SER A 207 28.25 -15.28 -2.64
CA SER A 207 28.46 -15.80 -3.99
C SER A 207 29.45 -16.95 -3.89
N ILE A 208 28.95 -18.18 -4.11
CA ILE A 208 29.78 -19.36 -4.38
C ILE A 208 30.51 -19.12 -5.71
#